data_AF-A0A015K5B2-F1
#
_entry.id   AF-A0A015K5B2-F1
#
_cell.length_a   1.000
_cell.length_b   1.000
_cell.length_c   1.000
_cell.angle_alpha   90.00
_cell.angle_beta   90.00
_cell.angle_gamma   90.00
#
_symmetry.space_group_name_H-M   'P 1'
#
loop_
_entity.id
_entity.type
_entity.pdbx_description
1 polymer ?
#
loop_
_entity_poly.entity_id
_entity_poly.type
_entity_poly.pdbx_seq_one_letter_code
_entity_poly.pdbx_strand_id
1 'polypeptide(L)'
;MFYFYSSELDNEEIEKINNNPALVVEHIKNMIRKLRPECEMTNILLELWDLVPKAVPKESEDFPFKTYNPIQLRKVRDINLLTINSWTSSRVTLIGDAAHAMSPYLGLGTTHTIQDAEALSQALLNYSPENYISCIKEYENKMLKRATVDVLKSRYATIKQVTPVGYFGLIIRNSILKTTNFLMKIYDSVKILDLV
;
A
#
# COMPACT_ATOMS: atom_id res chain seq x y z
N MET A 1 -6.21 -0.57 -10.50
CA MET A 1 -6.60 -1.72 -9.66
C MET A 1 -5.35 -2.44 -9.23
N PHE A 2 -5.25 -2.90 -7.97
CA PHE A 2 -4.07 -3.63 -7.46
C PHE A 2 -4.51 -4.96 -6.87
N TYR A 3 -3.73 -6.01 -7.09
CA TYR A 3 -3.90 -7.31 -6.46
C TYR A 3 -2.55 -7.78 -5.93
N PHE A 4 -2.52 -8.16 -4.64
CA PHE A 4 -1.31 -8.59 -3.94
C PHE A 4 -1.38 -10.09 -3.67
N TYR A 5 -0.27 -10.79 -3.93
CA TYR A 5 -0.10 -12.20 -3.59
C TYR A 5 1.37 -12.46 -3.22
N SER A 6 1.67 -13.60 -2.59
CA SER A 6 3.04 -13.96 -2.20
C SER A 6 3.93 -14.18 -3.42
N SER A 7 5.12 -13.57 -3.43
CA SER A 7 6.12 -13.78 -4.48
C SER A 7 6.69 -15.21 -4.50
N GLU A 8 6.42 -16.02 -3.48
CA GLU A 8 6.76 -17.46 -3.50
C GLU A 8 5.96 -18.25 -4.55
N LEU A 9 4.84 -17.67 -5.01
CA LEU A 9 4.01 -18.25 -6.08
C LEU A 9 4.49 -17.83 -7.48
N ASP A 10 5.53 -17.00 -7.55
CA ASP A 10 6.15 -16.57 -8.79
C ASP A 10 6.96 -17.73 -9.40
N ASN A 11 6.79 -18.01 -10.69
CA ASN A 11 7.60 -18.96 -11.45
C ASN A 11 8.59 -18.23 -12.39
N GLU A 12 9.51 -18.97 -13.02
CA GLU A 12 10.49 -18.42 -13.96
C GLU A 12 9.85 -17.76 -15.20
N GLU A 13 8.57 -18.03 -15.48
CA GLU A 13 7.86 -17.47 -16.63
C GLU A 13 7.28 -16.07 -16.38
N ILE A 14 7.36 -15.54 -15.15
CA ILE A 14 6.78 -14.24 -14.83
C ILE A 14 7.33 -13.10 -15.67
N GLU A 15 8.61 -13.13 -16.05
CA GLU A 15 9.16 -12.10 -16.94
C GLU A 15 8.48 -12.11 -18.32
N LYS A 16 8.14 -13.29 -18.83
CA LYS A 16 7.40 -13.43 -20.09
C LYS A 16 5.97 -12.92 -19.95
N ILE A 17 5.31 -13.24 -18.83
CA ILE A 17 3.95 -12.77 -18.52
C ILE A 17 3.94 -11.24 -18.43
N ASN A 18 4.90 -10.63 -17.73
CA ASN A 18 4.94 -9.20 -17.45
C ASN A 18 5.09 -8.32 -18.71
N ASN A 19 5.63 -8.86 -19.80
CA ASN A 19 5.77 -8.15 -21.07
C ASN A 19 4.47 -8.10 -21.89
N ASN A 20 3.41 -8.81 -21.47
CA ASN A 20 2.13 -8.83 -22.16
C ASN A 20 0.97 -8.54 -21.18
N PRO A 21 0.30 -7.38 -21.29
CA PRO A 21 -0.77 -6.99 -20.36
C PRO A 21 -1.94 -7.97 -20.31
N ALA A 22 -2.27 -8.63 -21.44
CA ALA A 22 -3.30 -9.66 -21.48
C ALA A 22 -2.92 -10.89 -20.64
N LEU A 23 -1.64 -11.32 -20.71
CA LEU A 23 -1.14 -12.43 -19.91
C LEU A 23 -1.10 -12.06 -18.42
N VAL A 24 -0.78 -10.81 -18.08
CA VAL A 24 -0.86 -10.32 -16.69
C VAL A 24 -2.28 -10.44 -16.13
N VAL A 25 -3.30 -10.03 -16.91
CA VAL A 25 -4.70 -10.16 -16.49
C VAL A 25 -5.09 -11.62 -16.26
N GLU A 26 -4.78 -12.51 -17.20
CA GLU A 26 -5.08 -13.94 -17.06
C GLU A 26 -4.35 -14.58 -15.87
N HIS A 27 -3.09 -14.22 -15.65
CA HIS A 27 -2.32 -14.65 -14.48
C HIS A 27 -3.02 -14.23 -13.18
N ILE A 28 -3.43 -12.96 -13.07
CA ILE A 28 -4.11 -12.47 -11.87
C ILE A 28 -5.45 -13.18 -11.66
N LYS A 29 -6.24 -13.41 -12.71
CA LYS A 29 -7.49 -14.17 -12.62
C LYS A 29 -7.24 -15.59 -12.12
N ASN A 30 -6.19 -16.25 -12.59
CA ASN A 30 -5.79 -17.57 -12.11
C ASN A 30 -5.37 -17.55 -10.63
N MET A 31 -4.61 -16.54 -10.22
CA MET A 31 -4.23 -16.36 -8.81
C MET A 31 -5.46 -16.12 -7.91
N ILE A 32 -6.43 -15.33 -8.37
CA ILE A 32 -7.69 -15.12 -7.66
C ILE A 32 -8.44 -16.44 -7.45
N ARG A 33 -8.61 -17.25 -8.50
CA ARG A 33 -9.27 -18.56 -8.41
C ARG A 33 -8.52 -19.52 -7.48
N LYS A 34 -7.19 -19.51 -7.52
CA LYS A 34 -6.35 -20.39 -6.69
C LYS A 34 -6.35 -20.02 -5.21
N LEU A 35 -6.34 -18.72 -4.91
CA LEU A 35 -6.15 -18.21 -3.55
C LEU A 35 -7.45 -17.87 -2.83
N ARG A 36 -8.59 -17.85 -3.53
CA ARG A 36 -9.89 -17.49 -2.94
C ARG A 36 -10.91 -18.60 -3.14
N PRO A 37 -11.82 -18.81 -2.16
CA PRO A 37 -12.95 -19.71 -2.35
C PRO A 37 -13.89 -19.18 -3.43
N GLU A 38 -14.65 -20.09 -4.04
CA GLU A 38 -15.72 -19.72 -4.97
C GLU A 38 -16.86 -19.03 -4.21
N CYS A 39 -17.10 -17.76 -4.54
CA CYS A 39 -18.19 -16.96 -3.99
C CYS A 39 -18.46 -15.74 -4.89
N GLU A 40 -19.56 -15.03 -4.61
CA GLU A 40 -19.95 -13.82 -5.34
C GLU A 40 -18.81 -12.78 -5.41
N MET A 41 -18.11 -12.55 -4.30
CA MET A 41 -16.97 -11.62 -4.27
C MET A 41 -15.83 -12.07 -5.21
N THR A 42 -15.58 -13.37 -5.35
CA THR A 42 -14.58 -13.88 -6.30
C THR A 42 -15.02 -13.59 -7.74
N ASN A 43 -16.30 -13.76 -8.07
CA ASN A 43 -16.84 -13.45 -9.39
C ASN A 43 -16.75 -11.95 -9.70
N ILE A 44 -17.15 -11.08 -8.77
CA ILE A 44 -17.03 -9.62 -8.92
C ILE A 44 -15.59 -9.21 -9.20
N LEU A 45 -14.61 -9.81 -8.50
CA LEU A 45 -13.20 -9.51 -8.76
C LEU A 45 -12.77 -9.94 -10.16
N LEU A 46 -13.19 -11.12 -10.63
CA LEU A 46 -12.89 -11.60 -11.98
C LEU A 46 -13.50 -10.70 -13.05
N GLU A 47 -14.75 -10.27 -12.88
CA GLU A 47 -15.44 -9.33 -13.76
C GLU A 47 -14.73 -7.96 -13.79
N LEU A 48 -14.34 -7.45 -12.63
CA LEU A 48 -13.60 -6.19 -12.53
C LEU A 48 -12.24 -6.28 -13.25
N TRP A 49 -11.59 -7.45 -13.21
CA TRP A 49 -10.37 -7.72 -13.97
C TRP A 49 -10.60 -7.83 -15.47
N ASP A 50 -11.80 -8.20 -15.92
CA ASP A 50 -12.15 -8.20 -17.35
C ASP A 50 -12.33 -6.80 -17.95
N LEU A 51 -12.56 -5.79 -17.12
CA LEU A 51 -12.63 -4.38 -17.54
C LEU A 51 -11.24 -3.74 -17.77
N VAL A 52 -10.15 -4.41 -17.34
CA VAL A 52 -8.79 -3.86 -17.49
C VAL A 52 -8.34 -3.94 -18.95
N PRO A 53 -7.86 -2.83 -19.56
CA PRO A 53 -7.35 -2.86 -20.93
C PRO A 53 -6.21 -3.87 -21.07
N LYS A 54 -6.33 -4.76 -22.05
CA LYS A 54 -5.38 -5.86 -22.31
C LYS A 54 -4.26 -5.48 -23.28
N ALA A 55 -4.30 -4.26 -23.80
CA ALA A 55 -3.32 -3.66 -24.68
C ALA A 55 -3.28 -2.15 -24.47
N VAL A 56 -2.24 -1.49 -24.95
CA VAL A 56 -2.19 -0.02 -25.00
C VAL A 56 -3.26 0.45 -26.00
N PRO A 57 -4.19 1.33 -25.60
CA PRO A 57 -5.16 1.91 -26.51
C PRO A 57 -4.44 2.58 -27.69
N LYS A 58 -4.99 2.44 -28.90
CA LYS A 58 -4.41 3.13 -30.07
C LYS A 58 -4.61 4.64 -29.91
N GLU A 59 -3.67 5.44 -30.41
CA GLU A 59 -3.75 6.92 -30.36
C GLU A 59 -5.05 7.49 -30.96
N SER A 60 -5.74 6.72 -31.81
CA SER A 60 -7.02 7.08 -32.43
C SER A 60 -8.26 6.84 -31.58
N GLU A 61 -8.14 6.16 -30.43
CA GLU A 61 -9.25 5.92 -29.51
C GLU A 61 -9.32 7.06 -28.49
N ASP A 62 -10.52 7.61 -28.27
CA ASP A 62 -10.75 8.65 -27.26
C ASP A 62 -10.64 8.04 -25.85
N PHE A 63 -9.41 7.81 -25.43
CA PHE A 63 -9.10 7.29 -24.12
C PHE A 63 -8.93 8.46 -23.15
N PRO A 64 -9.59 8.43 -21.96
CA PRO A 64 -9.62 9.58 -21.05
C PRO A 64 -8.23 9.97 -20.50
N PHE A 65 -7.20 9.17 -20.74
CA PHE A 65 -5.84 9.39 -20.26
C PHE A 65 -4.84 9.37 -21.42
N LYS A 66 -4.15 10.49 -21.66
CA LYS A 66 -3.08 10.60 -22.68
C LYS A 66 -1.85 9.73 -22.39
N THR A 67 -1.70 9.25 -21.16
CA THR A 67 -0.56 8.46 -20.70
C THR A 67 -1.05 7.18 -20.03
N TYR A 68 -1.56 6.23 -20.80
CA TYR A 68 -1.88 4.91 -20.28
C TYR A 68 -0.61 4.07 -20.19
N ASN A 69 -0.23 3.69 -18.97
CA ASN A 69 0.81 2.68 -18.76
C ASN A 69 0.13 1.30 -18.69
N PRO A 70 0.50 0.35 -19.57
CA PRO A 70 -0.08 -0.99 -19.52
C PRO A 70 0.11 -1.66 -18.16
N ILE A 71 -0.83 -2.54 -17.81
CA ILE A 71 -0.72 -3.29 -16.57
C ILE A 71 0.52 -4.19 -16.56
N GLN A 72 1.20 -4.19 -15.42
CA GLN A 72 2.42 -4.95 -15.18
C GLN A 72 2.39 -5.57 -13.78
N LEU A 73 3.02 -6.72 -13.64
CA LEU A 73 3.37 -7.31 -12.36
C LEU A 73 4.60 -6.59 -11.81
N ARG A 74 4.48 -6.06 -10.59
CA ARG A 74 5.57 -5.40 -9.90
C ARG A 74 5.75 -6.04 -8.54
N LYS A 75 7.00 -6.39 -8.21
CA LYS A 75 7.36 -6.76 -6.85
C LYS A 75 7.18 -5.54 -5.98
N VAL A 76 6.30 -5.64 -4.99
CA VAL A 76 6.14 -4.61 -3.96
C VAL A 76 7.46 -4.53 -3.20
N ARG A 77 8.04 -3.34 -3.16
CA ARG A 77 9.25 -3.06 -2.42
C ARG A 77 8.96 -1.91 -1.48
N ASP A 78 9.42 -2.05 -0.26
CA ASP A 78 9.57 -0.96 0.68
C ASP A 78 11.06 -0.76 0.97
N ILE A 79 11.38 0.36 1.59
CA ILE A 79 12.75 0.66 1.99
C ILE A 79 13.09 -0.03 3.31
N ASN A 80 14.31 -0.56 3.44
CA ASN A 80 14.77 -1.11 4.70
C ASN A 80 15.46 -0.04 5.55
N LEU A 81 14.69 0.71 6.33
CA LEU A 81 15.24 1.78 7.18
C LEU A 81 16.15 1.26 8.30
N LEU A 82 16.09 -0.02 8.67
CA LEU A 82 16.97 -0.59 9.70
C LEU A 82 18.45 -0.59 9.30
N THR A 83 18.76 -0.53 8.01
CA THR A 83 20.16 -0.43 7.54
C THR A 83 20.66 1.01 7.51
N ILE A 84 19.81 1.99 7.83
CA ILE A 84 20.11 3.41 7.73
C ILE A 84 20.12 4.01 9.14
N ASN A 85 21.31 4.02 9.76
CA ASN A 85 21.47 4.58 11.11
C ASN A 85 21.39 6.12 11.14
N SER A 86 21.79 6.78 10.06
CA SER A 86 21.73 8.23 9.89
C SER A 86 21.85 8.61 8.43
N TRP A 87 21.24 9.73 8.03
CA TRP A 87 21.48 10.32 6.71
C TRP A 87 22.69 11.26 6.75
N THR A 88 23.36 11.38 5.60
CA THR A 88 24.31 12.47 5.37
C THR A 88 23.51 13.72 5.07
N SER A 89 23.32 14.56 6.08
CA SER A 89 22.56 15.80 5.95
C SER A 89 23.27 16.80 5.03
N SER A 90 22.51 17.43 4.14
CA SER A 90 23.01 18.44 3.18
C SER A 90 21.98 19.57 3.04
N ARG A 91 22.11 20.43 2.02
CA ARG A 91 21.05 21.39 1.65
C ARG A 91 19.85 20.74 0.96
N VAL A 92 19.93 19.44 0.68
CA VAL A 92 18.89 18.63 0.05
C VAL A 92 18.52 17.51 1.02
N THR A 93 17.23 17.28 1.20
CA THR A 93 16.69 16.17 1.98
C THR A 93 15.48 15.57 1.27
N LEU A 94 15.13 14.34 1.61
CA LEU A 94 14.00 13.61 1.02
C LEU A 94 12.79 13.62 1.96
N ILE A 95 11.59 13.61 1.39
CA ILE A 95 10.32 13.50 2.10
C ILE A 95 9.41 12.48 1.41
N GLY A 96 8.39 11.99 2.12
CA GLY A 96 7.38 11.08 1.56
C GLY A 96 7.96 9.76 1.05
N ASP A 97 7.38 9.21 -0.02
CA ASP A 97 7.81 7.91 -0.56
C ASP A 97 9.27 7.89 -1.02
N ALA A 98 9.86 9.03 -1.38
CA ALA A 98 11.29 9.10 -1.70
C ALA A 98 12.19 8.83 -0.48
N ALA A 99 11.70 9.16 0.72
CA ALA A 99 12.39 8.97 1.99
C ALA A 99 12.06 7.62 2.64
N HIS A 100 10.79 7.23 2.61
CA HIS A 100 10.28 6.12 3.42
C HIS A 100 9.17 5.32 2.73
N ALA A 101 9.31 5.07 1.42
CA ALA A 101 8.40 4.18 0.69
C ALA A 101 8.06 2.92 1.50
N MET A 102 6.76 2.74 1.73
CA MET A 102 6.21 1.69 2.58
C MET A 102 5.09 0.97 1.86
N SER A 103 4.65 -0.16 2.42
CA SER A 103 3.46 -0.82 1.87
C SER A 103 2.22 0.06 2.04
N PRO A 104 1.36 0.18 1.00
CA PRO A 104 0.15 0.99 1.08
C PRO A 104 -0.90 0.41 2.03
N TYR A 105 -0.71 -0.80 2.57
CA TYR A 105 -1.73 -1.53 3.31
C TYR A 105 -2.29 -0.79 4.54
N LEU A 106 -1.43 -0.04 5.25
CA LEU A 106 -1.86 0.75 6.41
C LEU A 106 -2.36 2.16 6.04
N GLY A 107 -2.23 2.58 4.77
CA GLY A 107 -2.64 3.91 4.33
C GLY A 107 -1.85 5.07 4.95
N LEU A 108 -0.61 4.83 5.40
CA LEU A 108 0.17 5.82 6.16
C LEU A 108 1.05 6.75 5.31
N GLY A 109 1.28 6.45 4.03
CA GLY A 109 2.21 7.21 3.18
C GLY A 109 1.89 8.71 3.09
N THR A 110 0.63 9.07 2.81
CA THR A 110 0.19 10.47 2.76
C THR A 110 0.29 11.15 4.12
N THR A 111 -0.15 10.48 5.19
CA THR A 111 -0.07 11.00 6.56
C THR A 111 1.37 11.32 6.94
N HIS A 112 2.31 10.42 6.63
CA HIS A 112 3.73 10.68 6.86
C HIS A 112 4.27 11.82 6.02
N THR A 113 3.88 11.93 4.76
CA THR A 113 4.32 13.04 3.90
C THR A 113 3.90 14.39 4.46
N ILE A 114 2.67 14.49 5.01
CA ILE A 114 2.18 15.71 5.67
C ILE A 114 2.99 15.99 6.94
N GLN A 115 3.24 14.97 7.77
CA GLN A 115 4.05 15.11 8.98
C GLN A 115 5.52 15.45 8.69
N ASP A 116 6.06 14.99 7.55
CA ASP A 116 7.39 15.39 7.09
C ASP A 116 7.42 16.87 6.75
N ALA A 117 6.44 17.35 5.97
CA ALA A 117 6.34 18.74 5.58
C ALA A 117 6.21 19.66 6.81
N GLU A 118 5.41 19.28 7.80
CA GLU A 118 5.30 20.00 9.07
C GLU A 118 6.63 20.00 9.83
N ALA A 119 7.23 18.83 10.06
CA ALA A 119 8.47 18.72 10.84
C ALA A 119 9.64 19.44 10.19
N LEU A 120 9.76 19.38 8.86
CA LEU A 120 10.76 20.11 8.09
C LEU A 120 10.51 21.62 8.17
N SER A 121 9.26 22.07 8.01
CA SER A 121 8.92 23.49 8.12
C SER A 121 9.27 24.05 9.49
N GLN A 122 8.93 23.32 10.57
CA GLN A 122 9.26 23.71 11.93
C GLN A 122 10.77 23.79 12.18
N ALA A 123 11.54 22.80 11.69
CA ALA A 123 12.99 22.80 11.83
C ALA A 123 13.65 24.00 11.10
N LEU A 124 13.05 24.42 9.99
CA LEU A 124 13.53 25.55 9.18
C LEU A 124 13.12 26.94 9.71
N LEU A 125 12.23 27.04 10.70
CA LEU A 125 11.88 28.35 11.29
C LEU A 125 13.08 29.07 11.91
N ASN A 126 14.05 28.31 12.43
CA ASN A 126 15.28 28.82 13.04
C ASN A 126 16.46 28.86 12.06
N TYR A 127 16.21 28.79 10.76
CA TYR A 127 17.26 28.69 9.73
C TYR A 127 18.19 29.91 9.72
N SER A 128 19.49 29.64 9.66
CA SER A 128 20.56 30.59 9.38
C SER A 128 21.63 29.94 8.48
N PRO A 129 22.46 30.75 7.78
CA PRO A 129 23.57 30.23 6.97
C PRO A 129 24.57 29.36 7.74
N GLU A 130 24.63 29.47 9.06
CA GLU A 130 25.53 28.74 9.94
C GLU A 130 24.93 27.43 10.47
N ASN A 131 23.59 27.31 10.52
CA ASN A 131 22.91 26.18 11.17
C ASN A 131 22.04 25.31 10.25
N TYR A 132 21.92 25.65 8.95
CA TYR A 132 21.01 24.96 8.02
C TYR A 132 21.13 23.42 8.00
N ILE A 133 22.35 22.89 8.11
CA ILE A 133 22.59 21.44 8.16
C ILE A 133 21.96 20.84 9.42
N SER A 134 22.07 21.51 10.56
CA SER A 134 21.50 21.04 11.82
C SER A 134 19.97 21.04 11.81
N CYS A 135 19.34 22.06 11.22
CA CYS A 135 17.89 22.11 11.03
C CYS A 135 17.39 20.92 10.18
N ILE A 136 18.04 20.67 9.04
CA ILE A 136 17.68 19.54 8.18
C ILE A 136 17.89 18.21 8.90
N LYS A 137 19.03 18.05 9.59
CA LYS A 137 19.33 16.85 10.38
C LYS A 137 18.30 16.58 11.48
N GLU A 138 17.77 17.63 12.11
CA GLU A 138 16.71 17.49 13.12
C GLU A 138 15.46 16.86 12.52
N TYR A 139 15.01 17.34 11.36
CA TYR A 139 13.91 16.74 10.61
C TYR A 139 14.22 15.27 10.25
N GLU A 140 15.39 14.99 9.66
CA GLU A 140 15.79 13.65 9.21
C GLU A 140 15.76 12.64 10.36
N ASN A 141 16.24 13.02 11.55
CA ASN A 141 16.21 12.17 12.73
C ASN A 141 14.78 11.86 13.20
N LYS A 142 13.88 12.86 13.22
CA LYS A 142 12.47 12.67 13.59
C LYS A 142 11.76 11.77 12.59
N MET A 143 11.97 12.01 11.30
CA MET A 143 11.40 11.21 10.22
C MET A 143 11.91 9.76 10.29
N LEU A 144 13.23 9.53 10.37
CA LEU A 144 13.81 8.17 10.42
C LEU A 144 13.22 7.35 11.57
N LYS A 145 13.12 7.94 12.77
CA LYS A 145 12.56 7.25 13.95
C LYS A 145 11.11 6.81 13.71
N ARG A 146 10.25 7.70 13.22
CA ARG A 146 8.84 7.41 12.94
C ARG A 146 8.71 6.41 11.79
N ALA A 147 9.30 6.73 10.64
CA ALA A 147 9.18 5.97 9.42
C ALA A 147 9.67 4.53 9.57
N THR A 148 10.75 4.28 10.32
CA THR A 148 11.27 2.92 10.54
C THR A 148 10.21 2.01 11.16
N VAL A 149 9.49 2.49 12.16
CA VAL A 149 8.47 1.69 12.86
C VAL A 149 7.31 1.36 11.92
N ASP A 150 6.78 2.35 11.22
CA ASP A 150 5.56 2.17 10.43
C ASP A 150 5.82 1.50 9.08
N VAL A 151 7.01 1.67 8.48
CA VAL A 151 7.43 0.86 7.32
C VAL A 151 7.41 -0.62 7.69
N LEU A 152 8.06 -1.00 8.80
CA LEU A 152 8.10 -2.40 9.25
C LEU A 152 6.70 -2.93 9.60
N LYS A 153 5.89 -2.11 10.27
CA LYS A 153 4.51 -2.46 10.61
C LYS A 153 3.67 -2.67 9.34
N SER A 154 3.83 -1.83 8.33
CA SER A 154 3.12 -1.94 7.05
C SER A 154 3.52 -3.20 6.29
N ARG A 155 4.82 -3.53 6.28
CA ARG A 155 5.35 -4.77 5.70
C ARG A 155 4.72 -5.99 6.36
N TYR A 156 4.77 -6.03 7.68
CA TYR A 156 4.20 -7.13 8.47
C TYR A 156 2.71 -7.30 8.19
N ALA A 157 1.95 -6.19 8.18
CA ALA A 157 0.52 -6.22 7.91
C ALA A 157 0.22 -6.74 6.50
N THR A 158 1.04 -6.36 5.51
CA THR A 158 0.92 -6.83 4.12
C THR A 158 1.15 -8.32 4.01
N ILE A 159 2.25 -8.82 4.60
CA ILE A 159 2.57 -10.25 4.62
C ILE A 159 1.42 -11.01 5.26
N LYS A 160 0.96 -10.59 6.44
CA LYS A 160 -0.17 -11.21 7.12
C LYS A 160 -1.44 -11.25 6.28
N GLN A 161 -1.69 -10.23 5.46
CA GLN A 161 -2.88 -10.16 4.61
C GLN A 161 -2.78 -11.05 3.37
N VAL A 162 -1.62 -11.14 2.73
CA VAL A 162 -1.44 -11.97 1.53
C VAL A 162 -1.26 -13.44 1.87
N THR A 163 -0.85 -13.76 3.09
CA THR A 163 -0.75 -15.14 3.57
C THR A 163 -2.15 -15.73 3.76
N PRO A 164 -2.46 -16.89 3.15
CA PRO A 164 -3.72 -17.56 3.34
C PRO A 164 -3.98 -17.87 4.82
N VAL A 165 -5.16 -17.46 5.30
CA VAL A 165 -5.63 -17.89 6.62
C VAL A 165 -6.16 -19.32 6.50
N GLY A 166 -5.58 -20.24 7.26
CA GLY A 166 -6.06 -21.63 7.31
C GLY A 166 -7.52 -21.71 7.81
N TYR A 167 -8.10 -22.91 7.78
CA TYR A 167 -9.50 -23.16 8.13
C TYR A 167 -9.92 -22.51 9.47
N PHE A 168 -9.12 -22.70 10.53
CA PHE A 168 -9.37 -22.07 11.83
C PHE A 168 -9.29 -20.54 11.80
N GLY A 169 -8.36 -19.99 11.01
CA GLY A 169 -8.22 -18.54 10.83
C GLY A 169 -9.46 -17.92 10.18
N LEU A 170 -10.08 -18.62 9.21
CA LEU A 170 -11.34 -18.19 8.61
C LEU A 170 -12.48 -18.16 9.63
N ILE A 171 -12.59 -19.19 10.49
CA ILE A 171 -13.60 -19.25 11.54
C ILE A 171 -13.41 -18.07 12.51
N ILE A 172 -12.18 -17.88 13.02
CA ILE A 172 -11.87 -16.79 13.96
C ILE A 172 -12.18 -15.43 13.33
N ARG A 173 -11.72 -15.17 12.11
CA ARG A 173 -11.99 -13.93 11.38
C ARG A 173 -13.49 -13.68 11.25
N ASN A 174 -14.25 -14.68 10.81
CA ASN A 174 -15.68 -14.55 10.61
C ASN A 174 -16.42 -14.30 11.93
N SER A 175 -16.01 -14.95 13.02
CA SER A 175 -16.56 -14.71 14.35
C SER A 175 -16.29 -13.29 14.83
N ILE A 176 -15.05 -12.79 14.69
CA ILE A 176 -14.69 -11.41 15.05
C ILE A 176 -15.55 -10.42 14.27
N LEU A 177 -15.64 -10.56 12.94
CA LEU A 177 -16.42 -9.65 12.10
C LEU A 177 -17.90 -9.62 12.48
N LYS A 178 -18.49 -10.79 12.79
CA LYS A 178 -19.89 -10.87 13.25
C LYS A 178 -20.08 -10.16 14.58
N THR A 179 -19.18 -10.38 15.54
CA THR A 179 -19.23 -9.73 16.85
C THR A 179 -19.05 -8.21 16.72
N THR A 180 -18.09 -7.74 15.93
CA THR A 180 -17.89 -6.31 15.69
C THR A 180 -19.12 -5.67 15.05
N ASN A 181 -19.70 -6.31 14.03
CA ASN A 181 -20.93 -5.83 13.39
C ASN A 181 -22.11 -5.76 14.38
N PHE A 182 -22.24 -6.75 15.26
CA PHE A 182 -23.26 -6.74 16.31
C PHE A 182 -23.05 -5.58 17.31
N LEU A 183 -21.82 -5.38 17.77
CA LEU A 183 -21.48 -4.27 18.69
C LEU A 183 -21.72 -2.90 18.04
N MET A 184 -21.36 -2.73 16.77
CA MET A 184 -21.62 -1.49 16.03
C MET A 184 -23.13 -1.21 15.96
N LYS A 185 -23.95 -2.22 15.65
CA LYS A 185 -25.41 -2.06 15.65
C LYS A 185 -25.99 -1.67 17.01
N ILE A 186 -25.46 -2.23 18.10
CA ILE A 186 -25.88 -1.83 19.45
C ILE A 186 -25.50 -0.37 19.72
N TYR A 187 -24.26 0.01 19.42
CA TYR A 187 -23.79 1.38 19.64
C TYR A 187 -24.64 2.40 18.86
N ASP A 188 -24.93 2.11 17.59
CA ASP A 188 -25.77 2.97 16.76
C ASP A 188 -27.21 3.05 17.31
N SER A 189 -27.76 1.94 17.82
CA SER A 189 -29.09 1.92 18.42
C SER A 189 -29.15 2.76 19.70
N VAL A 190 -28.17 2.62 20.61
CA VAL A 190 -28.11 3.42 21.85
C VAL A 190 -27.96 4.90 21.54
N LYS A 191 -27.08 5.26 20.59
CA LYS A 191 -26.87 6.64 20.19
C LYS A 191 -28.11 7.29 19.55
N ILE A 192 -28.95 6.51 18.86
CA ILE A 192 -30.24 6.99 18.35
C ILE A 192 -31.23 7.25 19.49
N LEU A 193 -31.26 6.40 20.53
CA LEU A 193 -32.09 6.65 21.71
C LEU A 193 -31.65 7.87 22.52
N ASP A 194 -30.35 8.18 22.56
CA ASP A 194 -29.82 9.38 23.25
C ASP A 194 -30.12 10.70 22.47
N LEU A 195 -30.63 10.61 21.24
CA LEU A 195 -30.97 11.76 20.38
C LEU A 195 -32.49 12.05 20.32
N VAL A 196 -33.33 11.29 21.03
CA VAL A 196 -34.79 11.46 21.12
C VAL A 196 -35.18 11.84 22.56
#